data_AF-A0A418Y4A7-F1
#
_entry.id   AF-A0A418Y4A7-F1
#
_cell.length_a   1.000
_cell.length_b   1.000
_cell.length_c   1.000
_cell.angle_alpha   90.00
_cell.angle_beta   90.00
_cell.angle_gamma   90.00
#
_symmetry.space_group_name_H-M   'P 1'
#
loop_
_entity.id
_entity.type
_entity.pdbx_description
1 polymer ?
#
loop_
_entity_poly.entity_id
_entity_poly.type
_entity_poly.pdbx_seq_one_letter_code
_entity_poly.pdbx_strand_id
1 'polypeptide(L)'
;MIVPQEPSSASELCLTIARVHALLQRRFDSALGSHHGISFSDFQLMNHLHHAPGARLRRVDLAEKLGLTASGVTRSLLPLEKIGLVTREADPRDARVAYASLTPTGQELLGNAGVTVNLVSREVLRSLAPEQVAAIAASLGGLASHA
;
A
#
# COMPACT_ATOMS: atom_id res chain seq x y z
N MET A 1 28.48 35.29 -6.47
CA MET A 1 28.15 34.88 -5.09
C MET A 1 27.39 33.57 -5.21
N ILE A 2 28.10 32.45 -5.07
CA ILE A 2 27.52 31.10 -5.18
C ILE A 2 26.77 30.89 -3.87
N VAL A 3 25.44 30.91 -3.92
CA VAL A 3 24.62 30.47 -2.78
C VAL A 3 24.97 29.00 -2.58
N PRO A 4 25.53 28.59 -1.42
CA PRO A 4 25.73 27.18 -1.14
C PRO A 4 24.35 26.52 -1.23
N GLN A 5 24.20 25.52 -2.11
CA GLN A 5 23.03 24.65 -2.07
C GLN A 5 23.08 23.95 -0.71
N GLU A 6 22.24 24.37 0.23
CA GLU A 6 21.99 23.62 1.45
C GLU A 6 21.67 22.17 1.04
N PRO A 7 22.30 21.15 1.66
CA PRO A 7 21.83 19.79 1.47
C PRO A 7 20.34 19.78 1.77
N SER A 8 19.51 19.25 0.86
CA SER A 8 18.03 19.18 0.98
C SER A 8 17.65 19.09 2.45
N SER A 9 17.12 20.18 3.02
CA SER A 9 16.75 20.20 4.43
C SER A 9 15.84 19.00 4.70
N ALA A 10 15.94 18.35 5.87
CA ALA A 10 15.15 17.15 6.14
C ALA A 10 13.63 17.34 5.87
N SER A 11 13.13 18.57 6.04
CA SER A 11 11.79 19.00 5.66
C SER A 11 11.51 18.97 4.15
N GLU A 12 12.45 19.40 3.31
CA GLU A 12 12.31 19.35 1.85
C GLU A 12 12.19 17.90 1.35
N LEU A 13 12.95 16.98 1.92
CA LEU A 13 12.82 15.56 1.63
C LEU A 13 11.43 15.03 2.03
N CYS A 14 10.95 15.34 3.24
CA CYS A 14 9.61 14.94 3.68
C CYS A 14 8.51 15.46 2.74
N LEU A 15 8.58 16.73 2.33
CA LEU A 15 7.62 17.33 1.39
C LEU A 15 7.71 16.71 0.00
N THR A 16 8.92 16.36 -0.45
CA THR A 16 9.13 15.66 -1.72
C THR A 16 8.51 14.26 -1.68
N ILE A 17 8.71 13.51 -0.60
CA ILE A 17 8.08 12.19 -0.40
C ILE A 17 6.56 12.31 -0.42
N ALA A 18 5.98 13.28 0.30
CA ALA A 18 4.53 13.49 0.31
C ALA A 18 3.98 13.80 -1.10
N ARG A 19 4.69 14.64 -1.88
CA ARG A 19 4.31 14.96 -3.26
C ARG A 19 4.39 13.74 -4.17
N VAL A 20 5.48 12.96 -4.08
CA VAL A 20 5.68 11.73 -4.87
C VAL A 20 4.60 10.71 -4.53
N HIS A 21 4.30 10.51 -3.24
CA HIS A 21 3.21 9.65 -2.79
C HIS A 21 1.87 10.06 -3.40
N ALA A 22 1.51 11.34 -3.35
CA ALA A 22 0.25 11.83 -3.92
C ALA A 22 0.17 11.70 -5.46
N LEU A 23 1.31 11.76 -6.17
CA LEU A 23 1.37 11.52 -7.62
C LEU A 23 1.21 10.03 -7.94
N LEU A 24 1.92 9.16 -7.22
CA LEU A 24 1.83 7.72 -7.36
C LEU A 24 0.41 7.22 -7.08
N GLN A 25 -0.18 7.65 -5.95
CA GLN A 25 -1.54 7.32 -5.55
C GLN A 25 -2.53 7.60 -6.69
N ARG A 26 -2.53 8.82 -7.23
CA ARG A 26 -3.41 9.20 -8.36
C ARG A 26 -3.19 8.35 -9.60
N ARG A 27 -1.92 8.04 -9.93
CA ARG A 27 -1.59 7.27 -11.12
C ARG A 27 -2.05 5.82 -10.99
N PHE A 28 -1.84 5.22 -9.82
CA PHE A 28 -2.30 3.86 -9.53
C PHE A 28 -3.81 3.79 -9.42
N ASP A 29 -4.47 4.73 -8.73
CA ASP A 29 -5.93 4.78 -8.61
C ASP A 29 -6.59 4.85 -10.00
N SER A 30 -6.05 5.65 -10.91
CA SER A 30 -6.55 5.72 -12.28
C SER A 30 -6.45 4.38 -13.02
N ALA A 31 -5.31 3.69 -12.93
CA ALA A 31 -5.08 2.44 -13.66
C ALA A 31 -5.80 1.24 -13.02
N LEU A 32 -5.77 1.14 -11.68
CA LEU A 32 -6.43 0.08 -10.95
C LEU A 32 -7.95 0.22 -11.01
N GLY A 33 -8.47 1.45 -10.91
CA GLY A 33 -9.89 1.72 -11.05
C GLY A 33 -10.42 1.33 -12.43
N SER A 34 -9.70 1.66 -13.51
CA SER A 34 -10.15 1.37 -14.87
C SER A 34 -10.09 -0.11 -15.24
N HIS A 35 -9.12 -0.86 -14.73
CA HIS A 35 -8.89 -2.25 -15.12
C HIS A 35 -9.44 -3.29 -14.13
N HIS A 36 -9.51 -2.95 -12.84
CA HIS A 36 -9.79 -3.91 -11.77
C HIS A 36 -10.90 -3.46 -10.82
N GLY A 37 -11.38 -2.23 -10.95
CA GLY A 37 -12.45 -1.69 -10.10
C GLY A 37 -12.05 -1.49 -8.63
N ILE A 38 -10.75 -1.41 -8.33
CA ILE A 38 -10.22 -1.20 -6.99
C ILE A 38 -9.31 0.03 -6.95
N SER A 39 -9.19 0.66 -5.77
CA SER A 39 -8.20 1.72 -5.53
C SER A 39 -6.81 1.15 -5.27
N PHE A 40 -5.79 2.01 -5.28
CA PHE A 40 -4.45 1.63 -4.85
C PHE A 40 -4.40 1.31 -3.34
N SER A 41 -5.21 1.99 -2.54
CA SER A 41 -5.31 1.68 -1.11
C SER A 41 -5.94 0.30 -0.85
N ASP A 42 -6.92 -0.10 -1.67
CA ASP A 42 -7.48 -1.46 -1.64
C ASP A 42 -6.42 -2.49 -2.02
N PHE A 43 -5.65 -2.22 -3.08
CA PHE A 43 -4.53 -3.07 -3.51
C PHE A 43 -3.48 -3.22 -2.40
N GLN A 44 -3.07 -2.13 -1.74
CA GLN A 44 -2.11 -2.17 -0.64
C GLN A 44 -2.64 -3.01 0.54
N LEU A 45 -3.91 -2.82 0.91
CA LEU A 45 -4.57 -3.62 1.96
C LEU A 45 -4.53 -5.10 1.62
N MET A 46 -4.98 -5.46 0.41
CA MET A 46 -4.99 -6.85 -0.07
C MET A 46 -3.57 -7.42 -0.15
N ASN A 47 -2.59 -6.63 -0.59
CA ASN A 47 -1.19 -7.04 -0.65
C ASN A 47 -0.60 -7.35 0.74
N HIS A 48 -0.96 -6.59 1.77
CA HIS A 48 -0.56 -6.91 3.15
C HIS A 48 -1.19 -8.19 3.67
N LEU A 49 -2.48 -8.44 3.36
CA LEU A 49 -3.13 -9.70 3.69
C LEU A 49 -2.43 -10.87 2.99
N HIS A 50 -2.13 -10.76 1.70
CA HIS A 50 -1.50 -11.82 0.91
C HIS A 50 -0.16 -12.29 1.47
N HIS A 51 0.68 -11.35 1.93
CA HIS A 51 1.99 -11.66 2.50
C HIS A 51 1.94 -12.13 3.96
N ALA A 52 0.79 -12.03 4.61
CA ALA A 52 0.62 -12.51 5.98
C ALA A 52 0.40 -14.03 6.02
N PRO A 53 0.85 -14.72 7.09
CA PRO A 53 0.57 -16.14 7.26
C PRO A 53 -0.92 -16.45 7.19
N GLY A 54 -1.30 -17.38 6.30
CA GLY A 54 -2.70 -17.75 6.07
C GLY A 54 -3.53 -16.68 5.33
N ALA A 55 -2.87 -15.75 4.64
CA ALA A 55 -3.49 -14.66 3.88
C ALA A 55 -4.44 -13.77 4.72
N ARG A 56 -4.13 -13.61 6.02
CA ARG A 56 -4.98 -12.91 6.99
C ARG A 56 -4.19 -12.12 8.02
N LEU A 57 -4.77 -11.03 8.51
CA LEU A 57 -4.22 -10.20 9.59
C LEU A 57 -5.32 -9.79 10.57
N ARG A 58 -4.94 -9.57 11.83
CA ARG A 58 -5.81 -8.83 12.74
C ARG A 58 -5.99 -7.41 12.20
N ARG A 59 -7.19 -6.87 12.31
CA ARG A 59 -7.51 -5.51 11.84
C ARG A 59 -6.63 -4.43 12.45
N VAL A 60 -6.18 -4.61 13.69
CA VAL A 60 -5.27 -3.68 14.37
C VAL A 60 -3.86 -3.71 13.76
N ASP A 61 -3.34 -4.91 13.45
CA ASP A 61 -2.03 -5.06 12.79
C ASP A 61 -2.09 -4.52 11.35
N LEU A 62 -3.22 -4.72 10.68
CA LEU A 62 -3.46 -4.16 9.35
C LEU A 62 -3.54 -2.63 9.37
N ALA A 63 -4.12 -2.05 10.43
CA ALA A 63 -4.20 -0.60 10.62
C ALA A 63 -2.82 0.02 10.81
N GLU A 64 -1.99 -0.59 11.66
CA GLU A 64 -0.59 -0.20 11.86
C GLU A 64 0.20 -0.23 10.55
N LYS A 65 0.12 -1.34 9.80
CA LYS A 65 0.83 -1.49 8.52
C LYS A 65 0.42 -0.49 7.45
N LEU A 66 -0.85 -0.07 7.44
CA LEU A 66 -1.38 0.91 6.49
C LEU A 66 -1.26 2.36 6.98
N GLY A 67 -0.79 2.61 8.21
CA GLY A 67 -0.81 3.94 8.82
C GLY A 67 -2.23 4.48 9.02
N LEU A 68 -3.21 3.61 9.24
CA LEU A 68 -4.61 3.93 9.41
C LEU A 68 -5.07 3.72 10.85
N THR A 69 -6.23 4.28 11.18
CA THR A 69 -6.94 3.89 12.40
C THR A 69 -7.68 2.57 12.21
N ALA A 70 -7.99 1.85 13.30
CA ALA A 70 -8.80 0.64 13.24
C ALA A 70 -10.18 0.88 12.58
N SER A 71 -10.81 2.03 12.86
CA SER A 71 -12.06 2.45 12.19
C SER A 71 -11.85 2.72 10.70
N GLY A 72 -10.70 3.29 10.31
CA GLY A 72 -10.30 3.47 8.92
C GLY A 72 -10.22 2.15 8.17
N VAL A 73 -9.49 1.16 8.70
CA VAL A 73 -9.41 -0.19 8.12
C VAL A 73 -10.79 -0.82 7.98
N THR A 74 -11.64 -0.67 9.00
CA THR A 74 -13.01 -1.21 8.94
C THR A 74 -13.79 -0.63 7.77
N ARG A 75 -13.68 0.68 7.56
CA ARG A 75 -14.33 1.37 6.45
C ARG A 75 -13.79 0.89 5.09
N SER A 76 -12.49 0.65 4.98
CA SER A 76 -11.86 0.12 3.76
C SER A 76 -12.24 -1.33 3.47
N LEU A 77 -12.46 -2.17 4.49
CA LEU A 77 -12.83 -3.58 4.30
C LEU A 77 -14.27 -3.76 3.81
N LEU A 78 -15.20 -2.89 4.19
CA LEU A 78 -16.63 -3.01 3.83
C LEU A 78 -16.90 -3.13 2.32
N PRO A 79 -16.38 -2.24 1.44
CA PRO A 79 -16.61 -2.36 0.01
C PRO A 79 -15.99 -3.65 -0.54
N LEU A 80 -14.78 -4.02 -0.12
CA LEU A 80 -14.08 -5.22 -0.58
C LEU A 80 -14.79 -6.51 -0.18
N GLU A 81 -15.35 -6.55 1.03
CA GLU A 81 -16.15 -7.69 1.50
C GLU A 81 -17.46 -7.80 0.72
N LYS A 82 -18.11 -6.66 0.45
CA LYS A 82 -19.35 -6.62 -0.35
C LYS A 82 -19.16 -7.19 -1.76
N ILE A 83 -17.99 -7.02 -2.36
CA ILE A 83 -17.65 -7.58 -3.68
C ILE A 83 -16.90 -8.92 -3.58
N GLY A 84 -16.79 -9.50 -2.39
CA GLY A 84 -16.26 -10.85 -2.19
C GLY A 84 -14.75 -11.01 -2.29
N LEU A 85 -13.97 -9.92 -2.21
CA LEU A 85 -12.49 -9.98 -2.28
C LEU A 85 -11.84 -10.27 -0.93
N VAL A 86 -12.50 -9.93 0.16
CA VAL A 86 -12.04 -10.19 1.53
C VAL A 86 -13.18 -10.71 2.39
N THR A 87 -12.84 -11.38 3.49
CA THR A 87 -13.79 -11.76 4.55
C THR A 87 -13.33 -11.17 5.88
N ARG A 88 -14.28 -10.84 6.75
CA ARG A 88 -14.01 -10.52 8.15
C ARG A 88 -14.39 -11.69 9.05
N GLU A 89 -13.48 -12.07 9.94
CA GLU A 89 -13.68 -13.16 10.88
C GLU A 89 -13.51 -12.65 12.31
N ALA A 90 -14.42 -13.00 13.20
CA ALA A 90 -14.22 -12.80 14.63
C ALA A 90 -13.31 -13.90 15.19
N ASP A 91 -12.45 -13.57 16.15
CA ASP A 91 -11.71 -14.60 16.88
C ASP A 91 -12.68 -15.33 17.82
N PRO A 92 -12.77 -16.68 17.77
CA PRO A 92 -13.67 -17.44 18.63
C PRO A 92 -13.30 -17.38 20.12
N ARG A 93 -12.08 -16.94 20.45
CA ARG A 93 -11.56 -16.85 21.83
C ARG A 93 -11.63 -15.43 22.39
N ASP A 94 -11.64 -14.42 21.53
CA ASP A 94 -11.80 -13.01 21.94
C ASP A 94 -12.60 -12.24 20.89
N ALA A 95 -13.89 -11.97 21.17
CA ALA A 95 -14.79 -11.23 20.29
C ALA A 95 -14.31 -9.80 19.96
N ARG A 96 -13.32 -9.27 20.69
CA ARG A 96 -12.68 -7.97 20.41
C ARG A 96 -11.63 -8.06 19.31
N VAL A 97 -11.12 -9.25 19.02
CA VAL A 97 -10.17 -9.50 17.94
C VAL A 97 -10.94 -9.83 16.67
N ALA A 98 -10.71 -9.03 15.65
CA ALA A 98 -11.31 -9.22 14.33
C ALA A 98 -10.19 -9.33 13.29
N TYR A 99 -10.26 -10.38 12.48
CA TYR A 99 -9.38 -10.63 11.35
C TYR A 99 -10.00 -10.14 10.06
N ALA A 100 -9.14 -9.83 9.10
CA ALA A 100 -9.46 -9.76 7.69
C ALA A 100 -8.64 -10.82 6.95
N SER A 101 -9.27 -11.52 6.01
CA SER A 101 -8.67 -12.58 5.21
C SER A 101 -8.94 -12.32 3.73
N LEU A 102 -7.99 -12.65 2.86
CA LEU A 102 -8.25 -12.68 1.41
C LEU A 102 -9.06 -13.90 1.01
N THR A 103 -10.08 -13.70 0.19
CA THR A 103 -10.78 -14.81 -0.47
C THR A 103 -9.96 -15.34 -1.65
N PRO A 104 -10.29 -16.54 -2.20
CA PRO A 104 -9.69 -17.00 -3.45
C PRO A 104 -9.88 -16.00 -4.61
N THR A 105 -11.07 -15.41 -4.74
CA THR A 105 -11.35 -14.35 -5.73
C THR A 105 -10.50 -13.11 -5.49
N GLY A 106 -10.30 -12.73 -4.22
CA GLY A 106 -9.40 -11.64 -3.84
C GLY A 106 -7.95 -11.90 -4.25
N GLN A 107 -7.46 -13.14 -4.07
CA GLN A 107 -6.10 -13.52 -4.47
C GLN A 107 -5.91 -13.46 -5.98
N GLU A 108 -6.88 -13.95 -6.74
CA GLU A 108 -6.84 -13.89 -8.21
C GLU A 108 -6.84 -12.44 -8.71
N LEU A 109 -7.76 -11.61 -8.19
CA LEU A 109 -7.81 -10.18 -8.55
C LEU A 109 -6.51 -9.46 -8.16
N LEU A 110 -5.94 -9.75 -6.99
CA LEU A 110 -4.67 -9.18 -6.55
C LEU A 110 -3.53 -9.53 -7.52
N GLY A 111 -3.46 -10.77 -7.99
CA GLY A 111 -2.48 -11.21 -8.97
C GLY A 111 -2.57 -10.40 -10.27
N ASN A 112 -3.78 -10.25 -10.81
CA ASN A 112 -4.05 -9.46 -12.01
C ASN A 112 -3.72 -7.97 -11.82
N ALA A 113 -4.14 -7.40 -10.68
CA ALA A 113 -3.84 -6.01 -10.31
C ALA A 113 -2.34 -5.77 -10.14
N GLY A 114 -1.60 -6.76 -9.63
CA GLY A 114 -0.14 -6.72 -9.48
C GLY A 114 0.59 -6.53 -10.81
N VAL A 115 0.09 -7.12 -11.90
CA VAL A 115 0.62 -6.88 -13.24
C VAL A 115 0.47 -5.41 -13.63
N THR A 116 -0.69 -4.81 -13.39
CA THR A 116 -0.93 -3.37 -13.65
C THR A 116 -0.04 -2.48 -12.78
N VAL A 117 0.10 -2.77 -11.49
CA VAL A 117 0.99 -2.03 -10.59
C VAL A 117 2.43 -2.10 -11.09
N ASN A 118 2.91 -3.27 -11.52
CA ASN A 118 4.26 -3.42 -12.07
C ASN A 118 4.47 -2.61 -13.36
N LEU A 119 3.51 -2.62 -14.27
CA LEU A 119 3.58 -1.84 -15.52
C LEU A 119 3.61 -0.33 -15.24
N VAL A 120 2.71 0.16 -14.37
CA VAL A 120 2.66 1.57 -14.00
C VAL A 120 3.93 1.99 -13.25
N SER A 121 4.45 1.13 -12.37
CA SER A 121 5.70 1.38 -11.64
C SER A 121 6.88 1.55 -12.59
N ARG A 122 7.00 0.68 -13.60
CA ARG A 122 8.05 0.78 -14.63
C ARG A 122 7.95 2.08 -15.43
N GLU A 123 6.74 2.50 -15.79
CA GLU A 123 6.53 3.75 -16.53
C GLU A 123 6.88 4.98 -15.68
N VAL A 124 6.46 5.01 -14.41
CA VAL A 124 6.78 6.16 -13.52
C VAL A 124 8.27 6.26 -13.24
N LEU A 125 8.94 5.11 -13.06
CA LEU A 125 10.37 5.06 -12.73
C LEU A 125 11.28 5.00 -13.96
N ARG A 126 10.74 5.15 -15.18
CA ARG A 126 11.49 4.98 -16.43
C ARG A 126 12.73 5.88 -16.58
N SER A 127 12.74 7.02 -15.89
CA SER A 127 13.85 7.99 -15.93
C SER A 127 14.95 7.68 -14.92
N LEU A 128 14.76 6.68 -14.06
CA LEU A 128 15.74 6.27 -13.04
C LEU A 128 16.47 5.01 -13.51
N ALA A 129 17.79 4.99 -13.32
CA ALA A 129 18.57 3.78 -13.50
C ALA A 129 18.21 2.74 -12.42
N PRO A 130 18.31 1.42 -12.71
CA PRO A 130 17.98 0.38 -11.74
C PRO A 130 18.71 0.53 -10.39
N GLU A 131 19.96 0.99 -10.42
CA GLU A 131 20.79 1.20 -9.23
C GLU A 131 20.25 2.35 -8.38
N GLN A 132 19.71 3.40 -9.00
CA GLN A 132 19.08 4.53 -8.30
C GLN A 132 17.78 4.08 -7.63
N VAL A 133 16.97 3.27 -8.31
CA VAL A 133 15.74 2.70 -7.73
C VAL A 133 16.07 1.86 -6.50
N ALA A 134 17.09 0.99 -6.60
CA ALA A 134 17.55 0.17 -5.47
C ALA A 134 18.06 1.03 -4.30
N ALA A 135 18.86 2.07 -4.58
CA ALA A 135 19.38 2.98 -3.55
C ALA A 135 18.28 3.75 -2.83
N ILE A 136 17.29 4.27 -3.57
CA ILE A 136 16.13 4.97 -2.99
C ILE A 136 15.30 4.00 -2.14
N ALA A 137 15.02 2.79 -2.64
CA ALA A 137 14.26 1.78 -1.91
C ALA A 137 14.94 1.39 -0.59
N ALA A 138 16.25 1.16 -0.60
CA ALA A 138 17.03 0.87 0.60
C ALA A 138 16.99 2.03 1.61
N SER A 139 17.14 3.26 1.14
CA SER A 139 17.15 4.47 1.99
C SER A 139 15.79 4.70 2.64
N LEU A 140 14.70 4.60 1.88
CA LEU A 140 13.34 4.76 2.40
C LEU A 140 12.91 3.58 3.29
N GLY A 141 13.33 2.36 2.97
CA GLY A 141 13.05 1.18 3.79
C GLY A 141 13.66 1.27 5.20
N GLY A 142 14.84 1.89 5.32
CA GLY A 142 15.45 2.20 6.61
C GLY A 142 14.61 3.15 7.46
N LEU A 143 13.93 4.13 6.85
CA LEU A 143 13.07 5.09 7.57
C LEU A 143 11.79 4.44 8.10
N ALA A 144 11.16 3.55 7.32
CA ALA A 144 9.95 2.84 7.73
C ALA A 144 10.16 1.88 8.91
N SER A 145 11.42 1.59 9.27
CA SER A 145 11.78 0.77 10.44
C SER A 145 11.91 1.59 11.74
N HIS A 146 11.93 2.93 11.64
CA HIS A 146 12.19 3.85 12.75
C HIS A 146 11.09 4.90 12.97
N ALA A 147 10.03 4.87 12.15
CA ALA A 147 8.85 5.73 12.25
C ALA A 147 7.67 4.93 12.80
#